data_AF-A0A6I0FHD5-F1
#
_entry.id   AF-A0A6I0FHD5-F1
#
_cell.length_a   1.000
_cell.length_b   1.000
_cell.length_c   1.000
_cell.angle_alpha   90.00
_cell.angle_beta   90.00
_cell.angle_gamma   90.00
#
_symmetry.space_group_name_H-M   'P 1'
#
loop_
_entity.id
_entity.type
_entity.pdbx_description
1 polymer ?
#
loop_
_entity_poly.entity_id
_entity_poly.type
_entity_poly.pdbx_seq_one_letter_code
_entity_poly.pdbx_strand_id
1 'polypeptide(L)'
;MNLIYNLTSVVTTYVYYAVPILVGIIISIIIKRNKDERKTIAHEVVMRVPLHNRFSLAWAFVSFLFYLVILIRVFIPQILNIHNILAPEYVNKWYELLWVNNIRNLIHQFLYTGVINEATSLIRYNDYLVLFIVSNSLLFIIIYFIYQGLQKAFICENRLYAAGKMFKWNDFQSVKLVEPSINKKNERRYILQLLIKDTKIRHNYSSPLNTLELQVTLEEKEKIYDLIEAINNQITLD
;
A
#
# COMPACT_ATOMS: atom_id res chain seq x y z
N MET A 1 18.27 -39.99 1.03
CA MET A 1 18.64 -38.68 1.62
C MET A 1 18.56 -37.54 0.61
N ASN A 2 19.05 -37.70 -0.63
CA ASN A 2 18.97 -36.67 -1.69
C ASN A 2 17.55 -36.29 -2.15
N LEU A 3 16.59 -37.23 -2.17
CA LEU A 3 15.25 -36.96 -2.70
C LEU A 3 14.42 -36.03 -1.81
N ILE A 4 14.48 -36.23 -0.49
CA ILE A 4 13.76 -35.41 0.50
C ILE A 4 14.37 -34.00 0.57
N TYR A 5 15.70 -33.88 0.50
CA TYR A 5 16.39 -32.59 0.47
C TYR A 5 16.09 -31.80 -0.82
N ASN A 6 16.02 -32.48 -1.97
CA ASN A 6 15.61 -31.83 -3.22
C ASN A 6 14.15 -31.41 -3.21
N LEU A 7 13.25 -32.20 -2.61
CA LEU A 7 11.84 -31.81 -2.47
C LEU A 7 11.68 -30.60 -1.54
N THR A 8 12.38 -30.56 -0.40
CA THR A 8 12.30 -29.42 0.53
C THR A 8 12.95 -28.16 -0.04
N SER A 9 14.06 -28.27 -0.78
CA SER A 9 14.71 -27.11 -1.41
C SER A 9 13.86 -26.52 -2.54
N VAL A 10 13.20 -27.36 -3.34
CA VAL A 10 12.30 -26.94 -4.41
C VAL A 10 11.04 -26.29 -3.85
N VAL A 11 10.41 -26.91 -2.84
CA VAL A 11 9.22 -26.36 -2.19
C VAL A 11 9.52 -25.02 -1.52
N THR A 12 10.64 -24.90 -0.80
CA THR A 12 11.03 -23.62 -0.17
C THR A 12 11.28 -22.50 -1.17
N THR A 13 11.89 -22.80 -2.32
CA THR A 13 12.09 -21.80 -3.38
C THR A 13 10.76 -21.26 -3.90
N TYR A 14 9.79 -22.13 -4.18
CA TYR A 14 8.46 -21.69 -4.65
C TYR A 14 7.71 -20.86 -3.62
N VAL A 15 7.89 -21.16 -2.32
CA VAL A 15 7.29 -20.37 -1.24
C VAL A 15 7.77 -18.91 -1.30
N TYR A 16 9.06 -18.65 -1.53
CA TYR A 16 9.58 -17.28 -1.58
C TYR A 16 8.95 -16.45 -2.69
N TYR A 17 8.76 -17.03 -3.88
CA TYR A 17 8.10 -16.36 -4.99
C TYR A 17 6.58 -16.25 -4.80
N ALA A 18 5.96 -17.21 -4.10
CA ALA A 18 4.52 -17.19 -3.82
C ALA A 18 4.11 -16.05 -2.88
N VAL A 19 4.93 -15.69 -1.88
CA VAL A 19 4.62 -14.63 -0.91
C VAL A 19 4.27 -13.28 -1.57
N PRO A 20 5.13 -12.65 -2.40
CA PRO A 20 4.81 -11.37 -3.02
C PRO A 20 3.59 -11.48 -3.97
N ILE A 21 3.41 -12.62 -4.64
CA ILE A 21 2.24 -12.86 -5.50
C ILE A 21 0.95 -12.88 -4.67
N LEU A 22 0.92 -13.62 -3.56
CA LEU A 22 -0.24 -13.69 -2.67
C LEU A 22 -0.57 -12.32 -2.08
N VAL A 23 0.44 -11.56 -1.64
CA VAL A 23 0.25 -10.18 -1.16
C VAL A 23 -0.35 -9.30 -2.27
N GLY A 24 0.14 -9.41 -3.50
CA GLY A 24 -0.40 -8.70 -4.66
C GLY A 24 -1.85 -9.06 -4.98
N ILE A 25 -2.22 -10.34 -4.88
CA ILE A 25 -3.60 -10.83 -5.07
C ILE A 25 -4.52 -10.25 -3.99
N ILE A 26 -4.13 -10.35 -2.71
CA ILE A 26 -4.91 -9.82 -1.58
C ILE A 26 -5.18 -8.32 -1.77
N ILE A 27 -4.15 -7.55 -2.09
CA ILE A 27 -4.27 -6.10 -2.31
C ILE A 27 -5.16 -5.81 -3.51
N SER A 28 -5.03 -6.57 -4.59
CA SER A 28 -5.87 -6.44 -5.79
C SER A 28 -7.34 -6.73 -5.50
N ILE A 29 -7.65 -7.76 -4.69
CA ILE A 29 -9.01 -8.08 -4.24
C ILE A 29 -9.59 -6.92 -3.43
N ILE A 30 -8.83 -6.36 -2.49
CA ILE A 30 -9.26 -5.21 -1.68
C ILE A 30 -9.55 -3.99 -2.57
N ILE A 31 -8.65 -3.66 -3.50
CA ILE A 31 -8.84 -2.54 -4.44
C ILE A 31 -10.06 -2.76 -5.32
N LYS A 32 -10.26 -3.98 -5.83
CA LYS A 32 -11.41 -4.34 -6.66
C LYS A 32 -12.71 -4.18 -5.89
N ARG A 33 -12.79 -4.74 -4.67
CA ARG A 33 -13.96 -4.60 -3.80
C ARG A 33 -14.32 -3.13 -3.57
N ASN A 34 -13.34 -2.30 -3.21
CA ASN A 34 -13.55 -0.87 -3.03
C ASN A 34 -14.04 -0.18 -4.32
N LYS A 35 -13.52 -0.58 -5.48
CA LYS A 35 -13.95 -0.05 -6.78
C LYS A 35 -15.38 -0.46 -7.11
N ASP A 36 -15.77 -1.69 -6.79
CA ASP A 36 -17.12 -2.19 -7.07
C ASP A 36 -18.15 -1.56 -6.12
N GLU A 37 -17.82 -1.38 -4.83
CA GLU A 37 -18.64 -0.59 -3.90
C GLU A 37 -18.86 0.85 -4.42
N ARG A 38 -17.82 1.52 -4.93
CA ARG A 38 -17.96 2.86 -5.54
C ARG A 38 -18.87 2.89 -6.77
N LYS A 39 -18.86 1.83 -7.59
CA LYS A 39 -19.74 1.77 -8.76
C LYS A 39 -21.21 1.69 -8.34
N THR A 40 -21.51 0.91 -7.30
CA THR A 40 -22.90 0.74 -6.83
C THR A 40 -23.55 2.05 -6.37
N ILE A 41 -22.75 2.99 -5.87
CA ILE A 41 -23.24 4.28 -5.36
C ILE A 41 -23.08 5.42 -6.35
N ALA A 42 -22.51 5.19 -7.53
CA ALA A 42 -22.12 6.24 -8.47
C ALA A 42 -23.29 7.14 -8.90
N HIS A 43 -24.51 6.60 -8.89
CA HIS A 43 -25.75 7.28 -9.25
C HIS A 43 -26.35 8.13 -8.12
N GLU A 44 -25.94 7.90 -6.87
CA GLU A 44 -26.42 8.59 -5.67
C GLU A 44 -25.46 9.68 -5.19
N VAL A 45 -24.33 9.87 -5.90
CA VAL A 45 -23.30 10.82 -5.51
C VAL A 45 -23.78 12.25 -5.74
N VAL A 46 -23.98 12.98 -4.66
CA VAL A 46 -24.26 14.42 -4.67
C VAL A 46 -22.96 15.20 -4.88
N MET A 47 -21.86 14.77 -4.25
CA MET A 47 -20.59 15.49 -4.29
C MET A 47 -19.37 14.56 -4.18
N ARG A 48 -18.26 14.97 -4.81
CA ARG A 48 -16.97 14.27 -4.77
C ARG A 48 -15.92 15.15 -4.13
N VAL A 49 -15.60 14.87 -2.89
CA VAL A 49 -14.66 15.69 -2.12
C VAL A 49 -13.32 14.97 -2.03
N PRO A 50 -12.18 15.65 -2.29
CA PRO A 50 -10.90 14.98 -2.18
C PRO A 50 -10.58 14.70 -0.71
N LEU A 51 -10.51 13.41 -0.36
CA LEU A 51 -10.06 12.90 0.93
C LEU A 51 -8.53 12.85 0.87
N HIS A 52 -7.87 14.01 0.93
CA HIS A 52 -6.40 14.08 0.90
C HIS A 52 -5.83 13.42 2.16
N ASN A 53 -5.71 12.10 2.13
CA ASN A 53 -5.03 11.35 3.18
C ASN A 53 -3.51 11.49 2.97
N ARG A 54 -3.03 12.69 3.31
CA ARG A 54 -1.63 13.09 3.21
C ARG A 54 -0.73 12.19 4.03
N PHE A 55 -1.25 11.64 5.13
CA PHE A 55 -0.53 10.69 5.96
C PHE A 55 -0.22 9.40 5.19
N SER A 56 -1.20 8.80 4.51
CA SER A 56 -0.96 7.60 3.69
C SER A 56 -0.01 7.87 2.51
N LEU A 57 -0.09 9.05 1.87
CA LEU A 57 0.86 9.43 0.82
C LEU A 57 2.28 9.64 1.36
N ALA A 58 2.41 10.31 2.51
CA ALA A 58 3.71 10.51 3.16
C ALA A 58 4.32 9.16 3.59
N TRP A 59 3.50 8.27 4.15
CA TRP A 59 3.93 6.93 4.54
C TRP A 59 4.36 6.09 3.34
N ALA A 60 3.63 6.15 2.22
CA ALA A 60 4.02 5.49 0.98
C ALA A 60 5.36 6.01 0.46
N PHE A 61 5.56 7.34 0.48
CA PHE A 61 6.80 7.96 0.05
C PHE A 61 8.00 7.56 0.92
N VAL A 62 7.86 7.64 2.25
CA VAL A 62 8.92 7.23 3.19
C VAL A 62 9.24 5.74 3.04
N SER A 63 8.22 4.89 2.93
CA SER A 63 8.40 3.45 2.73
C SER A 63 9.11 3.14 1.41
N PHE A 64 8.76 3.87 0.34
CA PHE A 64 9.42 3.73 -0.97
C PHE A 64 10.88 4.16 -0.93
N LEU A 65 11.20 5.28 -0.28
CA LEU A 65 12.58 5.72 -0.10
C LEU A 65 13.40 4.69 0.69
N PHE A 66 12.83 4.15 1.77
CA PHE A 66 13.48 3.12 2.56
C PHE A 66 13.73 1.84 1.74
N TYR A 67 12.74 1.40 0.97
CA TYR A 67 12.89 0.27 0.04
C TYR A 67 14.03 0.50 -0.97
N LEU A 68 14.08 1.70 -1.56
CA LEU A 68 15.11 2.07 -2.54
C LEU A 68 16.51 2.11 -1.91
N VAL A 69 16.65 2.61 -0.69
CA VAL A 69 17.93 2.61 0.04
C VAL A 69 18.41 1.17 0.28
N ILE A 70 17.52 0.28 0.73
CA ILE A 70 17.86 -1.13 0.92
C ILE A 70 18.28 -1.75 -0.41
N LEU A 71 17.52 -1.52 -1.48
CA LEU A 71 17.85 -2.05 -2.80
C LEU A 71 19.25 -1.63 -3.26
N ILE A 72 19.53 -0.33 -3.22
CA ILE A 72 20.79 0.23 -3.74
C ILE A 72 21.98 -0.08 -2.85
N ARG A 73 21.84 -0.01 -1.52
CA ARG A 73 22.98 -0.19 -0.61
C ARG A 73 23.22 -1.63 -0.21
N VAL A 74 22.19 -2.49 -0.23
CA VAL A 74 22.29 -3.85 0.26
C VAL A 74 22.29 -4.84 -0.89
N PHE A 75 21.32 -4.79 -1.81
CA PHE A 75 21.17 -5.83 -2.82
C PHE A 75 22.05 -5.62 -4.06
N ILE A 76 22.05 -4.41 -4.64
CA ILE A 76 22.81 -4.10 -5.87
C ILE A 76 24.32 -4.43 -5.73
N PRO A 77 25.01 -4.14 -4.63
CA PRO A 77 26.43 -4.48 -4.50
C PRO A 77 26.67 -6.00 -4.52
N GLN A 78 25.75 -6.79 -3.99
CA GLN A 78 25.89 -8.26 -3.94
C GLN A 78 25.72 -8.88 -5.33
N ILE A 79 24.73 -8.42 -6.11
CA ILE A 79 24.56 -8.90 -7.49
C ILE A 79 25.75 -8.51 -8.38
N LEU A 80 26.31 -7.30 -8.22
CA LEU A 80 27.50 -6.88 -8.95
C LEU A 80 28.72 -7.73 -8.58
N ASN A 81 28.91 -8.03 -7.30
CA ASN A 81 29.99 -8.89 -6.83
C ASN A 81 29.90 -10.30 -7.46
N ILE A 82 28.72 -10.92 -7.42
CA ILE A 82 28.51 -12.25 -8.01
C ILE A 82 28.62 -12.24 -9.54
N HIS A 83 28.08 -11.21 -10.20
CA HIS A 83 28.19 -11.07 -11.65
C HIS A 83 29.65 -11.04 -12.10
N ASN A 84 30.53 -10.38 -11.34
CA ASN A 84 31.97 -10.36 -11.64
C ASN A 84 32.64 -11.73 -11.44
N ILE A 85 32.26 -12.48 -10.40
CA ILE A 85 32.77 -13.85 -10.15
C ILE A 85 32.38 -14.80 -11.29
N LEU A 86 31.18 -14.63 -11.83
CA LEU A 86 30.60 -15.50 -12.86
C LEU A 86 30.84 -14.99 -14.29
N ALA A 87 31.57 -13.88 -14.46
CA ALA A 87 31.99 -13.40 -15.76
C ALA A 87 33.13 -14.29 -16.31
N PRO A 88 33.16 -14.58 -17.62
CA PRO A 88 32.30 -14.05 -18.68
C PRO A 88 30.99 -14.82 -18.89
N GLU A 89 30.84 -16.01 -18.31
CA GLU A 89 29.76 -16.96 -18.61
C GLU A 89 28.35 -16.36 -18.41
N TYR A 90 28.20 -15.47 -17.42
CA TYR A 90 26.91 -14.87 -17.07
C TYR A 90 26.67 -13.45 -17.60
N VAL A 91 27.55 -12.89 -18.43
CA VAL A 91 27.42 -11.51 -18.95
C VAL A 91 26.10 -11.33 -19.73
N ASN A 92 25.73 -12.30 -20.57
CA ASN A 92 24.49 -12.26 -21.35
C ASN A 92 23.31 -12.98 -20.66
N LYS A 93 23.53 -13.50 -19.45
CA LYS A 93 22.58 -14.30 -18.68
C LYS A 93 22.40 -13.76 -17.25
N TRP A 94 22.65 -12.48 -17.03
CA TRP A 94 22.57 -11.86 -15.70
C TRP A 94 21.20 -12.07 -15.02
N TYR A 95 20.12 -12.18 -15.80
CA TYR A 95 18.78 -12.47 -15.28
C TYR A 95 18.68 -13.87 -14.66
N GLU A 96 19.53 -14.83 -15.06
CA GLU A 96 19.63 -16.15 -14.45
C GLU A 96 20.07 -16.07 -12.98
N LEU A 97 20.76 -14.98 -12.58
CA LEU A 97 21.20 -14.74 -11.20
C LEU A 97 20.04 -14.36 -10.27
N LEU A 98 18.89 -13.95 -10.81
CA LEU A 98 17.69 -13.65 -10.03
C LEU A 98 16.88 -14.90 -9.65
N TRP A 99 17.31 -16.08 -10.11
CA TRP A 99 16.66 -17.35 -9.82
C TRP A 99 17.37 -18.08 -8.68
N VAL A 100 16.70 -18.20 -7.54
CA VAL A 100 17.23 -18.86 -6.33
C VAL A 100 17.72 -20.28 -6.62
N ASN A 101 17.00 -21.04 -7.45
CA ASN A 101 17.43 -22.40 -7.82
C ASN A 101 18.74 -22.43 -8.61
N ASN A 102 18.94 -21.48 -9.54
CA ASN A 102 20.19 -21.41 -10.30
C ASN A 102 21.37 -21.10 -9.38
N ILE A 103 21.19 -20.16 -8.45
CA ILE A 103 22.23 -19.82 -7.47
C ILE A 103 22.54 -21.00 -6.55
N ARG A 104 21.53 -21.72 -6.05
CA ARG A 104 21.73 -22.93 -5.24
C ARG A 104 22.51 -24.02 -6.01
N ASN A 105 22.20 -24.20 -7.29
CA ASN A 105 22.94 -25.15 -8.13
C ASN A 105 24.41 -24.73 -8.30
N LEU A 106 24.67 -23.43 -8.54
CA LEU A 106 26.03 -22.90 -8.61
C LEU A 106 26.78 -23.08 -7.29
N ILE A 107 26.15 -22.84 -6.14
CA ILE A 107 26.75 -23.10 -4.82
C ILE A 107 27.20 -24.57 -4.71
N HIS A 108 26.33 -25.52 -5.06
CA HIS A 108 26.68 -26.94 -5.03
C HIS A 108 27.84 -27.28 -5.97
N GLN A 109 27.86 -26.72 -7.18
CA GLN A 109 28.96 -26.91 -8.13
C GLN A 109 30.29 -26.39 -7.58
N PHE A 110 30.31 -25.17 -7.03
CA PHE A 110 31.52 -24.55 -6.49
C PHE A 110 32.04 -25.27 -5.24
N LEU A 111 31.14 -25.76 -4.38
CA LEU A 111 31.53 -26.60 -3.24
C LEU A 111 32.13 -27.93 -3.70
N TYR A 112 31.57 -28.54 -4.75
CA TYR A 112 32.07 -29.80 -5.30
C TYR A 112 33.45 -29.65 -5.95
N THR A 113 33.72 -28.52 -6.60
CA THR A 113 35.02 -28.22 -7.23
C THR A 113 36.06 -27.66 -6.26
N GLY A 114 35.73 -27.47 -4.98
CA GLY A 114 36.66 -27.02 -3.94
C GLY A 114 36.90 -25.50 -3.93
N VAL A 115 36.05 -24.72 -4.58
CA VAL A 115 36.18 -23.27 -4.74
C VAL A 115 35.38 -22.56 -3.63
N ILE A 116 35.93 -22.60 -2.41
CA ILE A 116 35.20 -22.29 -1.16
C ILE A 116 34.84 -20.80 -1.00
N ASN A 117 35.70 -19.87 -1.43
CA ASN A 117 35.49 -18.43 -1.21
C ASN A 117 34.32 -17.89 -2.06
N GLU A 118 34.24 -18.35 -3.31
CA GLU A 118 33.21 -18.02 -4.27
C GLU A 118 31.89 -18.71 -3.89
N ALA A 119 31.94 -19.97 -3.42
CA ALA A 119 30.78 -20.64 -2.84
C ALA A 119 30.21 -19.85 -1.64
N THR A 120 31.07 -19.37 -0.75
CA THR A 120 30.67 -18.54 0.40
C THR A 120 30.03 -17.23 -0.03
N SER A 121 30.59 -16.59 -1.07
CA SER A 121 30.02 -15.38 -1.66
C SER A 121 28.64 -15.63 -2.26
N LEU A 122 28.45 -16.75 -2.97
CA LEU A 122 27.17 -17.15 -3.55
C LEU A 122 26.12 -17.49 -2.48
N ILE A 123 26.50 -18.13 -1.37
CA ILE A 123 25.60 -18.40 -0.23
C ILE A 123 25.08 -17.07 0.33
N ARG A 124 25.98 -16.12 0.60
CA ARG A 124 25.59 -14.79 1.09
C ARG A 124 24.67 -14.08 0.10
N TYR A 125 24.98 -14.14 -1.20
CA TYR A 125 24.12 -13.58 -2.23
C TYR A 125 22.74 -14.24 -2.27
N ASN A 126 22.66 -15.56 -2.12
CA ASN A 126 21.39 -16.28 -2.09
C ASN A 126 20.48 -15.79 -0.96
N ASP A 127 21.03 -15.52 0.23
CA ASP A 127 20.26 -14.99 1.36
C ASP A 127 19.70 -13.59 1.04
N TYR A 128 20.53 -12.71 0.47
CA TYR A 128 20.10 -11.38 0.02
C TYR A 128 19.09 -11.44 -1.13
N LEU A 129 19.21 -12.42 -2.03
CA LEU A 129 18.28 -12.64 -3.13
C LEU A 129 16.90 -13.08 -2.61
N VAL A 130 16.86 -14.02 -1.66
CA VAL A 130 15.61 -14.43 -1.01
C VAL A 130 14.97 -13.24 -0.29
N LEU A 131 15.76 -12.48 0.47
CA LEU A 131 15.26 -11.27 1.13
C LEU A 131 14.71 -10.26 0.12
N PHE A 132 15.43 -10.02 -0.97
CA PHE A 132 14.99 -9.13 -2.05
C PHE A 132 13.66 -9.60 -2.66
N ILE A 133 13.54 -10.88 -3.03
CA ILE A 133 12.31 -11.44 -3.60
C ILE A 133 11.13 -11.22 -2.65
N VAL A 134 11.26 -11.60 -1.38
CA VAL A 134 10.19 -11.44 -0.39
C VAL A 134 9.88 -9.96 -0.14
N SER A 135 10.90 -9.10 -0.13
CA SER A 135 10.74 -7.65 0.06
C SER A 135 9.95 -6.96 -1.04
N ASN A 136 9.82 -7.56 -2.23
CA ASN A 136 8.95 -7.02 -3.29
C ASN A 136 7.47 -6.96 -2.86
N SER A 137 7.07 -7.71 -1.82
CA SER A 137 5.76 -7.55 -1.18
C SER A 137 5.51 -6.12 -0.67
N LEU A 138 6.56 -5.42 -0.24
CA LEU A 138 6.49 -4.02 0.20
C LEU A 138 6.04 -3.08 -0.92
N LEU A 139 6.40 -3.35 -2.19
CA LEU A 139 5.95 -2.53 -3.30
C LEU A 139 4.44 -2.56 -3.46
N PHE A 140 3.81 -3.73 -3.31
CA PHE A 140 2.35 -3.82 -3.34
C PHE A 140 1.71 -3.05 -2.18
N ILE A 141 2.30 -3.13 -0.98
CA ILE A 141 1.84 -2.39 0.19
C ILE A 141 1.95 -0.87 -0.06
N ILE A 142 3.07 -0.41 -0.63
CA ILE A 142 3.26 1.00 -1.02
C ILE A 142 2.19 1.43 -2.04
N ILE A 143 1.95 0.63 -3.07
CA ILE A 143 0.89 0.89 -4.07
C ILE A 143 -0.48 1.01 -3.39
N TYR A 144 -0.76 0.16 -2.41
CA TYR A 144 -2.00 0.23 -1.65
C TYR A 144 -2.14 1.55 -0.87
N PHE A 145 -1.08 2.01 -0.20
CA PHE A 145 -1.08 3.30 0.49
C PHE A 145 -1.21 4.49 -0.47
N ILE A 146 -0.59 4.44 -1.65
CA ILE A 146 -0.80 5.43 -2.72
C ILE A 146 -2.26 5.43 -3.16
N TYR A 147 -2.82 4.25 -3.43
CA TYR A 147 -4.22 4.09 -3.81
C TYR A 147 -5.16 4.70 -2.77
N GLN A 148 -4.91 4.45 -1.48
CA GLN A 148 -5.67 5.06 -0.37
C GLN A 148 -5.49 6.58 -0.29
N GLY A 149 -4.26 7.06 -0.43
CA GLY A 149 -3.92 8.48 -0.39
C GLY A 149 -4.57 9.31 -1.49
N LEU A 150 -4.80 8.70 -2.65
CA LEU A 150 -5.47 9.32 -3.81
C LEU A 150 -6.99 9.12 -3.83
N GLN A 151 -7.57 8.50 -2.80
CA GLN A 151 -9.01 8.31 -2.77
C GLN A 151 -9.76 9.63 -2.62
N LYS A 152 -10.92 9.71 -3.27
CA LYS A 152 -11.92 10.74 -3.01
C LYS A 152 -12.99 10.17 -2.08
N ALA A 153 -13.56 11.03 -1.25
CA ALA A 153 -14.80 10.75 -0.56
C ALA A 153 -15.98 11.08 -1.48
N PHE A 154 -17.04 10.29 -1.38
CA PHE A 154 -18.30 10.53 -2.09
C PHE A 154 -19.39 10.79 -1.07
N ILE A 155 -19.94 11.98 -1.11
CA ILE A 155 -21.10 12.37 -0.31
C ILE A 155 -22.34 12.01 -1.13
N CYS A 156 -23.17 11.16 -0.58
CA CYS A 156 -24.48 10.78 -1.11
C CYS A 156 -25.57 11.32 -0.19
N GLU A 157 -26.82 11.31 -0.63
CA GLU A 157 -27.95 11.87 0.16
C GLU A 157 -28.06 11.24 1.55
N ASN A 158 -27.90 9.91 1.66
CA ASN A 158 -28.12 9.17 2.91
C ASN A 158 -26.84 8.53 3.49
N ARG A 159 -25.69 8.74 2.86
CA ARG A 159 -24.45 8.01 3.19
C ARG A 159 -23.20 8.70 2.68
N LEU A 160 -22.08 8.43 3.34
CA LEU A 160 -20.74 8.85 2.96
C LEU A 160 -19.90 7.63 2.59
N TYR A 161 -19.35 7.60 1.39
CA TYR A 161 -18.23 6.71 1.09
C TYR A 161 -16.93 7.46 1.38
N ALA A 162 -16.10 6.93 2.28
CA ALA A 162 -14.76 7.44 2.52
C ALA A 162 -13.80 6.32 2.90
N ALA A 163 -12.53 6.44 2.49
CA ALA A 163 -11.46 5.51 2.86
C ALA A 163 -11.77 4.00 2.61
N GLY A 164 -12.55 3.67 1.57
CA GLY A 164 -12.88 2.26 1.30
C GLY A 164 -14.05 1.71 2.12
N LYS A 165 -14.82 2.56 2.79
CA LYS A 165 -15.99 2.15 3.58
C LYS A 165 -17.18 3.06 3.32
N MET A 166 -18.36 2.51 3.53
CA MET A 166 -19.64 3.21 3.56
C MET A 166 -20.01 3.52 5.01
N PHE A 167 -20.38 4.77 5.27
CA PHE A 167 -20.91 5.25 6.54
C PHE A 167 -22.31 5.80 6.30
N LYS A 168 -23.26 5.45 7.15
CA LYS A 168 -24.57 6.11 7.19
C LYS A 168 -24.46 7.39 8.00
N TRP A 169 -25.36 8.36 7.77
CA TRP A 169 -25.31 9.61 8.52
C TRP A 169 -25.51 9.44 10.03
N ASN A 170 -26.30 8.44 10.44
CA ASN A 170 -26.50 8.12 11.85
C ASN A 170 -25.30 7.44 12.55
N ASP A 171 -24.28 7.02 11.78
CA ASP A 171 -22.99 6.54 12.32
C ASP A 171 -22.12 7.71 12.84
N PHE A 172 -22.49 8.95 12.52
CA PHE A 172 -21.76 10.15 12.96
C PHE A 172 -22.39 10.75 14.23
N GLN A 173 -21.54 11.20 15.14
CA GLN A 173 -21.91 11.90 16.36
C GLN A 173 -22.17 13.38 16.09
N SER A 174 -21.40 13.99 15.18
CA SER A 174 -21.62 15.37 14.78
C SER A 174 -21.01 15.66 13.42
N VAL A 175 -21.66 16.55 12.66
CA VAL A 175 -21.16 17.09 11.40
C VAL A 175 -21.05 18.61 11.52
N LYS A 176 -19.85 19.16 11.34
CA LYS A 176 -19.60 20.60 11.46
C LYS A 176 -18.79 21.12 10.29
N LEU A 177 -19.19 22.25 9.74
CA LEU A 177 -18.38 23.00 8.78
C LEU A 177 -17.54 24.02 9.56
N VAL A 178 -16.23 23.84 9.55
CA VAL A 178 -15.27 24.78 10.13
C VAL A 178 -14.93 25.85 9.09
N GLU A 179 -15.00 27.09 9.53
CA GLU A 179 -14.71 28.29 8.74
C GLU A 179 -13.28 28.28 8.14
N PRO A 180 -13.07 29.01 7.04
CA PRO A 180 -11.96 28.74 6.16
C PRO A 180 -10.63 29.17 6.77
N SER A 181 -9.63 28.29 6.72
CA SER A 181 -8.24 28.73 6.78
C SER A 181 -7.90 29.38 5.43
N ILE A 182 -7.54 30.67 5.42
CA ILE A 182 -7.07 31.35 4.21
C ILE A 182 -5.74 30.68 3.81
N ASN A 183 -5.74 29.97 2.67
CA ASN A 183 -4.49 29.42 2.16
C ASN A 183 -3.61 30.54 1.58
N LYS A 184 -2.29 30.31 1.45
CA LYS A 184 -1.31 31.25 0.87
C LYS A 184 -1.66 31.77 -0.54
N LYS A 185 -2.62 31.13 -1.22
CA LYS A 185 -3.16 31.51 -2.53
C LYS A 185 -4.47 32.30 -2.48
N ASN A 186 -4.90 32.77 -1.31
CA ASN A 186 -6.15 33.49 -1.08
C ASN A 186 -7.44 32.69 -1.42
N GLU A 187 -7.32 31.37 -1.60
CA GLU A 187 -8.47 30.47 -1.75
C GLU A 187 -9.11 30.18 -0.39
N ARG A 188 -10.39 30.50 -0.22
CA ARG A 188 -11.19 30.09 0.94
C ARG A 188 -11.56 28.62 0.79
N ARG A 189 -11.03 27.75 1.66
CA ARG A 189 -11.40 26.34 1.73
C ARG A 189 -12.05 26.05 3.07
N TYR A 190 -13.24 25.47 3.04
CA TYR A 190 -13.97 25.05 4.24
C TYR A 190 -13.56 23.63 4.61
N ILE A 191 -13.54 23.32 5.91
CA ILE A 191 -13.25 21.97 6.39
C ILE A 191 -14.53 21.40 6.98
N LEU A 192 -15.09 20.39 6.33
CA LEU A 192 -16.18 19.59 6.88
C LEU A 192 -15.57 18.55 7.83
N GLN A 193 -15.79 18.73 9.13
CA GLN A 193 -15.37 17.82 10.18
C GLN A 193 -16.53 16.88 10.55
N LEU A 194 -16.29 15.59 10.41
CA LEU A 194 -17.22 14.51 10.67
C LEU A 194 -16.70 13.68 11.84
N LEU A 195 -17.38 13.74 12.99
CA LEU A 195 -17.02 12.94 14.16
C LEU A 195 -17.81 11.63 14.12
N ILE A 196 -17.12 10.49 14.09
CA ILE A 196 -17.75 9.16 14.03
C ILE A 196 -18.11 8.72 15.46
N LYS A 197 -19.33 8.20 15.69
CA LYS A 197 -19.72 7.62 16.99
C LYS A 197 -18.73 6.50 17.33
N ASP A 198 -18.25 6.45 18.58
CA ASP A 198 -17.22 5.51 19.07
C ASP A 198 -17.72 4.05 19.03
N THR A 199 -17.81 3.53 17.80
CA THR A 199 -18.11 2.14 17.49
C THR A 199 -16.77 1.46 17.16
N LYS A 200 -16.75 0.12 17.12
CA LYS A 200 -15.57 -0.74 16.90
C LYS A 200 -14.74 -0.45 15.62
N ILE A 201 -15.01 0.63 14.91
CA ILE A 201 -14.27 1.21 13.78
C ILE A 201 -12.99 1.92 14.29
N ARG A 202 -12.27 1.33 15.25
CA ARG A 202 -10.87 1.71 15.49
C ARG A 202 -10.01 1.04 14.42
N HIS A 203 -9.12 1.83 13.85
CA HIS A 203 -8.08 1.46 12.88
C HIS A 203 -8.45 1.63 11.40
N ASN A 204 -8.12 2.82 10.88
CA ASN A 204 -6.83 2.99 10.19
C ASN A 204 -6.62 4.42 9.65
N TYR A 205 -7.60 5.32 9.74
CA TYR A 205 -7.53 6.59 8.99
C TYR A 205 -8.07 7.84 9.71
N SER A 206 -8.49 7.72 10.97
CA SER A 206 -8.84 8.87 11.79
C SER A 206 -7.60 9.37 12.53
N SER A 207 -7.44 10.69 12.57
CA SER A 207 -6.73 11.38 13.65
C SER A 207 -7.07 10.74 15.01
N PRO A 208 -6.24 10.82 16.06
CA PRO A 208 -6.53 10.29 17.40
C PRO A 208 -7.92 10.63 18.00
N LEU A 209 -8.73 11.45 17.32
CA LEU A 209 -10.03 11.97 17.73
C LEU A 209 -11.26 11.41 16.96
N ASN A 210 -11.18 10.32 16.18
CA ASN A 210 -12.32 9.77 15.40
C ASN A 210 -12.95 10.78 14.40
N THR A 211 -12.17 11.78 13.99
CA THR A 211 -12.61 12.84 13.08
C THR A 211 -12.17 12.55 11.66
N LEU A 212 -13.09 12.67 10.71
CA LEU A 212 -12.82 12.67 9.27
C LEU A 212 -12.98 14.11 8.75
N GLU A 213 -11.94 14.61 8.11
CA GLU A 213 -11.90 15.99 7.60
C GLU A 213 -11.95 15.99 6.06
N LEU A 214 -12.93 16.70 5.51
CA LEU A 214 -13.13 16.86 4.07
C LEU A 214 -12.95 18.32 3.68
N GLN A 215 -12.14 18.58 2.66
CA GLN A 215 -11.91 19.94 2.16
C GLN A 215 -12.92 20.29 1.09
N VAL A 216 -13.76 21.28 1.35
CA VAL A 216 -14.87 21.71 0.48
C VAL A 216 -14.54 23.06 -0.13
N THR A 217 -14.86 23.22 -1.42
CA THR A 217 -14.72 24.51 -2.13
C THR A 217 -15.88 25.47 -1.82
N LEU A 218 -15.71 26.76 -2.14
CA LEU A 218 -16.73 27.77 -1.86
C LEU A 218 -18.01 27.58 -2.71
N GLU A 219 -17.90 27.08 -3.94
CA GLU A 219 -19.03 26.76 -4.83
C GLU A 219 -19.85 25.57 -4.33
N GLU A 220 -19.22 24.67 -3.58
CA GLU A 220 -19.83 23.49 -2.97
C GLU A 220 -20.44 23.79 -1.59
N LYS A 221 -20.14 24.97 -1.02
CA LYS A 221 -20.54 25.38 0.33
C LYS A 221 -22.05 25.36 0.51
N GLU A 222 -22.81 26.01 -0.37
CA GLU A 222 -24.26 26.16 -0.23
C GLU A 222 -24.97 24.81 -0.22
N LYS A 223 -24.58 23.91 -1.13
CA LYS A 223 -25.09 22.53 -1.18
C LYS A 223 -24.77 21.72 0.08
N ILE A 224 -23.67 22.04 0.77
CA ILE A 224 -23.30 21.38 2.02
C ILE A 224 -24.08 21.94 3.21
N TYR A 225 -24.47 23.22 3.22
CA TYR A 225 -25.28 23.75 4.33
C TYR A 225 -26.64 23.05 4.39
N ASP A 226 -27.34 22.95 3.26
CA ASP A 226 -28.63 22.25 3.17
C ASP A 226 -28.50 20.79 3.58
N LEU A 227 -27.42 20.13 3.15
CA LEU A 227 -27.12 18.75 3.47
C LEU A 227 -26.78 18.57 4.97
N ILE A 228 -26.00 19.47 5.57
CA ILE A 228 -25.66 19.43 7.00
C ILE A 228 -26.90 19.60 7.86
N GLU A 229 -27.81 20.50 7.47
CA GLU A 229 -29.05 20.72 8.21
C GLU A 229 -29.94 19.46 8.16
N ALA A 230 -30.09 18.86 6.97
CA ALA A 230 -30.79 17.58 6.82
C ALA A 230 -30.14 16.44 7.63
N ILE A 231 -28.81 16.35 7.63
CA ILE A 231 -28.05 15.33 8.37
C ILE A 231 -28.19 15.52 9.88
N ASN A 232 -28.05 16.74 10.39
CA ASN A 232 -28.14 17.00 11.83
C ASN A 232 -29.55 16.72 12.37
N ASN A 233 -30.58 16.96 11.57
CA ASN A 233 -31.95 16.55 11.91
C ASN A 233 -32.11 15.03 11.97
N GLN A 234 -31.40 14.27 11.12
CA GLN A 234 -31.40 12.80 11.19
C GLN A 234 -30.60 12.26 12.39
N ILE A 235 -29.52 12.94 12.79
CA ILE A 235 -28.68 12.53 13.92
C ILE A 235 -29.38 12.75 15.28
N THR A 236 -30.28 13.73 15.40
CA THR A 236 -30.99 14.06 16.65
C THR A 236 -32.28 13.28 16.88
N LEU A 237 -32.80 12.59 15.86
CA LEU A 237 -34.06 11.82 15.92
C LEU A 237 -33.86 10.36 16.37
N ASP A 238 -32.61 9.87 16.45
CA ASP A 238 -32.20 8.54 16.95
C ASP A 238 -31.51 8.64 18.31
#